data_AF-C1CZL9-F1
#
_entry.id   AF-C1CZL9-F1
#
_cell.length_a   1.000
_cell.length_b   1.000
_cell.length_c   1.000
_cell.angle_alpha   90.00
_cell.angle_beta   90.00
_cell.angle_gamma   90.00
#
_symmetry.space_group_name_H-M   'P 1'
#
loop_
_entity.id
_entity.type
_entity.pdbx_description
1 polymer ?
#
loop_
_entity_poly.entity_id
_entity_poly.type
_entity_poly.pdbx_seq_one_letter_code
_entity_poly.pdbx_strand_id
1 'polypeptide(L)'
;MFGPPSPRSRPQPGHLYDVAVVGAGLGGTELAWRLARAGQDVLLVSQALDHLGTLYQPTIQGADFPQGSVFARTADQMAPDTDGWTFHRLLKAEIEATSGIHLLQSTVTALDEEDTQVVISTWEGPKLHARTVVLAVGAFLKGRLLIGDTMEDAGRLSEVAYDFLAEDLIASGVWLIGAEQTAAAVDGAPAYDVRFLTPAPGELDGFRIRRLDRVRMLGRCMPGEHTYGSVLQDAARLAAELLGNGTQEESL
;
A
#
# COMPACT_ATOMS: atom_id res chain seq x y z
N MET A 1 7.09 35.51 -1.32
CA MET A 1 6.63 35.04 -2.65
C MET A 1 6.60 33.52 -2.56
N PHE A 2 5.48 32.93 -2.15
CA PHE A 2 5.34 31.48 -2.00
C PHE A 2 4.06 31.10 -2.71
N GLY A 3 4.16 30.78 -4.00
CA GLY A 3 3.11 30.00 -4.65
C GLY A 3 3.04 28.61 -3.99
N PRO A 4 1.93 27.88 -4.16
CA PRO A 4 1.90 26.48 -3.75
C PRO A 4 3.10 25.77 -4.41
N PRO A 5 3.85 24.92 -3.68
CA PRO A 5 4.89 24.12 -4.30
C PRO A 5 4.25 23.38 -5.47
N SER A 6 4.77 23.59 -6.68
CA SER A 6 4.37 22.79 -7.84
C SER A 6 4.42 21.30 -7.44
N PRO A 7 3.43 20.47 -7.81
CA PRO A 7 3.52 19.04 -7.58
C PRO A 7 4.88 18.55 -8.10
N ARG A 8 5.69 17.98 -7.22
CA ARG A 8 7.01 17.45 -7.59
C ARG A 8 6.85 16.28 -8.56
N SER A 9 5.80 15.48 -8.37
CA SER A 9 5.45 14.43 -9.32
C SER A 9 4.82 15.04 -10.58
N ARG A 10 5.39 14.73 -11.74
CA ARG A 10 4.89 15.18 -13.05
C ARG A 10 4.58 13.96 -13.92
N PRO A 11 3.45 13.29 -13.71
CA PRO A 11 3.12 12.08 -14.45
C PRO A 11 2.99 12.38 -15.94
N GLN A 12 3.90 11.81 -16.71
CA GLN A 12 3.89 11.76 -18.17
C GLN A 12 4.16 10.31 -18.59
N PRO A 13 3.71 9.87 -19.78
CA PRO A 13 4.09 8.55 -20.29
C PRO A 13 5.62 8.37 -20.27
N GLY A 14 6.10 7.26 -19.74
CA GLY A 14 7.54 6.98 -19.58
C GLY A 14 8.21 7.68 -18.39
N HIS A 15 7.47 8.39 -17.55
CA HIS A 15 8.00 8.93 -16.29
C HIS A 15 8.45 7.80 -15.36
N LEU A 16 9.69 7.89 -14.89
CA LEU A 16 10.30 6.93 -13.96
C LEU A 16 10.18 7.45 -12.53
N TYR A 17 9.34 6.81 -11.72
CA TYR A 17 9.23 7.10 -10.29
C TYR A 17 10.42 6.50 -9.52
N ASP A 18 10.77 7.09 -8.39
CA ASP A 18 11.75 6.48 -7.51
C ASP A 18 11.14 5.22 -6.86
N VAL A 19 9.90 5.34 -6.39
CA VAL A 19 9.17 4.24 -5.76
C VAL A 19 7.72 4.22 -6.24
N ALA A 20 7.24 3.05 -6.65
CA ALA A 20 5.81 2.79 -6.81
C ALA A 20 5.30 1.94 -5.66
N VAL A 21 4.24 2.40 -5.00
CA VAL A 21 3.55 1.71 -3.92
C VAL A 21 2.19 1.22 -4.45
N VAL A 22 1.98 -0.09 -4.45
CA VAL A 22 0.75 -0.74 -4.91
C VAL A 22 -0.10 -1.10 -3.70
N GLY A 23 -1.23 -0.43 -3.54
CA GLY A 23 -2.15 -0.55 -2.42
C GLY A 23 -2.03 0.63 -1.45
N ALA A 24 -3.10 1.42 -1.35
CA ALA A 24 -3.17 2.58 -0.47
C ALA A 24 -3.85 2.26 0.88
N GLY A 25 -3.59 1.10 1.47
CA GLY A 25 -3.98 0.79 2.85
C GLY A 25 -3.15 1.56 3.88
N LEU A 26 -3.13 1.13 5.15
CA LEU A 26 -2.32 1.76 6.21
C LEU A 26 -0.84 1.90 5.82
N GLY A 27 -0.21 0.76 5.52
CA GLY A 27 1.23 0.70 5.27
C GLY A 27 1.63 1.46 4.01
N GLY A 28 0.89 1.26 2.91
CA GLY A 28 1.19 1.95 1.65
C GLY A 28 1.00 3.46 1.73
N THR A 29 -0.05 3.92 2.41
CA THR A 29 -0.29 5.35 2.65
C THR A 29 0.83 5.99 3.46
N GLU A 30 1.19 5.38 4.59
CA GLU A 30 2.26 5.85 5.47
C GLU A 30 3.62 5.88 4.76
N LEU A 31 3.93 4.80 4.03
CA LEU A 31 5.18 4.69 3.27
C LEU A 31 5.27 5.79 2.20
N ALA A 32 4.23 5.96 1.39
CA ALA A 32 4.20 6.97 0.34
C ALA A 32 4.39 8.38 0.89
N TRP A 33 3.68 8.70 1.99
CA TRP A 33 3.80 9.99 2.68
C TRP A 33 5.22 10.23 3.21
N ARG A 34 5.85 9.23 3.84
CA ARG A 34 7.23 9.35 4.34
C ARG A 34 8.24 9.57 3.22
N LEU A 35 8.18 8.76 2.17
CA LEU A 35 9.09 8.84 1.04
C LEU A 35 8.95 10.18 0.31
N ALA A 36 7.73 10.63 0.04
CA ALA A 36 7.47 11.93 -0.58
C ALA A 36 7.97 13.08 0.30
N ARG A 37 7.78 13.04 1.62
CA ARG A 37 8.33 14.06 2.52
C ARG A 37 9.85 14.07 2.59
N ALA A 38 10.50 12.93 2.32
CA ALA A 38 11.94 12.81 2.21
C ALA A 38 12.48 13.18 0.82
N GLY A 39 11.63 13.66 -0.10
CA GLY A 39 12.06 14.15 -1.41
C GLY A 39 12.00 13.13 -2.53
N GLN A 40 11.54 11.91 -2.29
CA GLN A 40 11.31 10.93 -3.36
C GLN A 40 10.08 11.30 -4.20
N ASP A 41 10.07 10.88 -5.47
CA ASP A 41 8.89 10.91 -6.33
C ASP A 41 8.18 9.55 -6.31
N VAL A 42 6.94 9.55 -5.82
CA VAL A 42 6.20 8.34 -5.43
C VAL A 42 4.94 8.20 -6.26
N LEU A 43 4.80 7.06 -6.94
CA LEU A 43 3.53 6.62 -7.48
C LEU A 43 2.79 5.82 -6.40
N LEU A 44 1.58 6.23 -6.01
CA LEU A 44 0.71 5.46 -5.11
C LEU A 44 -0.52 5.00 -5.88
N VAL A 45 -0.57 3.70 -6.19
CA VAL A 45 -1.66 3.08 -6.97
C VAL A 45 -2.65 2.40 -6.03
N SER A 46 -3.95 2.63 -6.24
CA SER A 46 -5.02 1.96 -5.49
C SER A 46 -6.20 1.64 -6.41
N GLN A 47 -6.92 0.55 -6.15
CA GLN A 47 -8.14 0.22 -6.90
C GLN A 47 -9.29 1.19 -6.56
N ALA A 48 -9.31 1.71 -5.33
CA ALA A 48 -10.27 2.71 -4.86
C ALA A 48 -9.54 3.80 -4.06
N LEU A 49 -9.49 5.02 -4.57
CA LEU A 49 -8.91 6.16 -3.84
C LEU A 49 -9.79 6.68 -2.70
N ASP A 50 -11.08 6.34 -2.72
CA ASP A 50 -12.02 6.62 -1.63
C ASP A 50 -11.85 5.64 -0.46
N HIS A 51 -11.07 4.57 -0.63
CA HIS A 51 -10.73 3.63 0.44
C HIS A 51 -9.27 3.77 0.89
N LEU A 52 -8.65 4.92 0.58
CA LEU A 52 -7.30 5.23 1.03
C LEU A 52 -7.24 5.24 2.57
N GLY A 53 -6.25 4.55 3.13
CA GLY A 53 -5.96 4.51 4.55
C GLY A 53 -7.10 3.95 5.41
N THR A 54 -7.99 3.13 4.85
CA THR A 54 -9.11 2.53 5.61
C THR A 54 -8.64 1.91 6.91
N LEU A 55 -9.35 2.24 7.99
CA LEU A 55 -9.10 1.75 9.32
C LEU A 55 -9.57 0.29 9.50
N TYR A 56 -8.96 -0.44 10.42
CA TYR A 56 -9.43 -1.77 10.84
C TYR A 56 -10.66 -1.71 11.75
N GLN A 57 -10.96 -0.53 12.30
CA GLN A 57 -12.07 -0.26 13.22
C GLN A 57 -12.89 0.92 12.71
N PRO A 58 -14.19 1.03 13.04
CA PRO A 58 -15.03 2.14 12.61
C PRO A 58 -14.61 3.51 13.14
N THR A 59 -13.86 3.54 14.23
CA THR A 59 -13.35 4.76 14.87
C THR A 59 -11.86 4.63 15.16
N ILE A 60 -11.24 5.74 15.52
CA ILE A 60 -9.83 5.77 15.98
C ILE A 60 -9.69 5.51 17.50
N GLN A 61 -10.78 5.19 18.19
CA GLN A 61 -10.74 4.95 19.64
C GLN A 61 -9.92 3.69 19.93
N GLY A 62 -8.87 3.84 20.73
CA GLY A 62 -7.94 2.75 21.03
C GLY A 62 -6.96 2.41 19.90
N ALA A 63 -6.92 3.21 18.83
CA ALA A 63 -5.92 3.06 17.78
C ALA A 63 -4.53 3.46 18.31
N ASP A 64 -3.54 2.58 18.13
CA ASP A 64 -2.16 2.75 18.59
C ASP A 64 -1.26 3.37 17.50
N PHE A 65 -1.68 4.50 16.92
CA PHE A 65 -0.90 5.16 15.86
C PHE A 65 0.46 5.64 16.39
N PRO A 66 1.60 5.18 15.82
CA PRO A 66 2.92 5.61 16.26
C PRO A 66 3.13 7.11 16.06
N GLN A 67 3.78 7.75 17.03
CA GLN A 67 4.11 9.18 16.92
C GLN A 67 4.92 9.47 15.67
N GLY A 68 4.55 10.55 14.97
CA GLY A 68 5.22 10.98 13.73
C GLY A 68 4.69 10.30 12.46
N SER A 69 3.80 9.31 12.56
CA SER A 69 3.04 8.80 11.41
C SER A 69 2.06 9.83 10.87
N VAL A 70 1.66 9.70 9.59
CA VAL A 70 0.59 10.52 9.03
C VAL A 70 -0.72 10.28 9.76
N PHE A 71 -0.97 9.04 10.20
CA PHE A 71 -2.17 8.66 10.95
C PHE A 71 -2.25 9.36 12.31
N ALA A 72 -1.15 9.38 13.08
CA ALA A 72 -1.09 10.11 14.34
C ALA A 72 -1.29 11.63 14.11
N ARG A 73 -0.63 12.20 13.09
CA ARG A 73 -0.78 13.62 12.74
C ARG A 73 -2.20 13.99 12.32
N THR A 74 -2.91 13.09 11.63
CA THR A 74 -4.32 13.28 11.28
C THR A 74 -5.20 13.20 12.52
N ALA A 75 -4.95 12.22 13.41
CA ALA A 75 -5.68 12.08 14.66
C ALA A 75 -5.53 13.32 15.56
N ASP A 76 -4.33 13.91 15.63
CA ASP A 76 -4.05 15.12 16.42
C ASP A 76 -4.85 16.36 15.96
N GLN A 77 -5.37 16.36 14.72
CA GLN A 77 -6.20 17.44 14.18
C GLN A 77 -7.69 17.28 14.52
N MET A 78 -8.08 16.14 15.09
CA MET A 78 -9.47 15.80 15.34
C MET A 78 -9.87 16.08 16.78
N ALA A 79 -11.12 16.51 16.97
CA ALA A 79 -11.71 16.53 18.29
C ALA A 79 -11.90 15.09 18.81
N PRO A 80 -11.88 14.86 20.13
CA PRO A 80 -12.30 13.59 20.71
C PRO A 80 -13.67 13.14 20.18
N ASP A 81 -13.86 11.82 20.04
CA ASP A 81 -15.13 11.19 19.62
C ASP A 81 -15.63 11.54 18.21
N THR A 82 -14.74 12.05 17.35
CA THR A 82 -15.07 12.27 15.93
C THR A 82 -15.10 10.93 15.17
N ASP A 83 -16.03 10.78 14.21
CA ASP A 83 -16.21 9.55 13.45
C ASP A 83 -15.00 9.17 12.55
N GLY A 84 -14.91 7.89 12.18
CA GLY A 84 -13.86 7.40 11.29
C GLY A 84 -13.93 7.99 9.88
N TRP A 85 -15.09 8.49 9.45
CA TRP A 85 -15.25 9.13 8.14
C TRP A 85 -14.53 10.47 8.07
N THR A 86 -14.60 11.26 9.13
CA THR A 86 -13.86 12.52 9.25
C THR A 86 -12.36 12.27 9.28
N PHE A 87 -11.92 11.24 10.00
CA PHE A 87 -10.51 10.80 9.96
C PHE A 87 -10.08 10.47 8.54
N HIS A 88 -10.85 9.65 7.83
CA HIS A 88 -10.57 9.27 6.46
C HIS A 88 -10.46 10.49 5.54
N ARG A 89 -11.40 11.44 5.62
CA ARG A 89 -11.38 12.68 4.81
C ARG A 89 -10.14 13.53 5.07
N LEU A 90 -9.75 13.70 6.33
CA LEU A 90 -8.56 14.49 6.70
C LEU A 90 -7.28 13.79 6.23
N LEU A 91 -7.19 12.46 6.40
CA LEU A 91 -6.06 11.68 5.92
C LEU A 91 -5.94 11.78 4.40
N LYS A 92 -7.04 11.57 3.67
CA LYS A 92 -7.07 11.68 2.20
C LYS A 92 -6.62 13.07 1.73
N ALA A 93 -7.10 14.14 2.38
CA ALA A 93 -6.69 15.49 2.07
C ALA A 93 -5.19 15.75 2.31
N GLU A 94 -4.62 15.24 3.40
CA GLU A 94 -3.16 15.33 3.66
C GLU A 94 -2.34 14.62 2.57
N ILE A 95 -2.77 13.43 2.14
CA ILE A 95 -2.07 12.67 1.09
C ILE A 95 -2.18 13.37 -0.26
N GLU A 96 -3.36 13.84 -0.64
CA GLU A 96 -3.59 14.60 -1.88
C GLU A 96 -2.79 15.91 -1.92
N ALA A 97 -2.58 16.56 -0.77
CA ALA A 97 -1.79 17.78 -0.66
C ALA A 97 -0.26 17.51 -0.59
N THR A 98 0.17 16.27 -0.37
CA THR A 98 1.59 15.95 -0.19
C THR A 98 2.33 15.95 -1.53
N SER A 99 3.12 16.99 -1.77
CA SER A 99 3.91 17.11 -2.99
C SER A 99 4.93 15.98 -3.17
N GLY A 100 4.89 15.35 -4.34
CA GLY A 100 5.73 14.20 -4.69
C GLY A 100 5.00 12.86 -4.57
N ILE A 101 3.71 12.87 -4.23
CA ILE A 101 2.82 11.72 -4.43
C ILE A 101 2.01 11.96 -5.70
N HIS A 102 2.06 10.99 -6.61
CA HIS A 102 1.07 10.84 -7.66
C HIS A 102 0.10 9.72 -7.27
N LEU A 103 -1.15 10.11 -7.01
CA LEU A 103 -2.24 9.17 -6.76
C LEU A 103 -2.82 8.68 -8.09
N LEU A 104 -2.82 7.36 -8.29
CA LEU A 104 -3.44 6.73 -9.44
C LEU A 104 -4.50 5.73 -8.99
N GLN A 105 -5.74 5.94 -9.44
CA GLN A 105 -6.77 4.92 -9.30
C GLN A 105 -6.65 3.92 -10.46
N SER A 106 -6.15 2.72 -10.17
CA SER A 106 -6.02 1.64 -11.16
C SER A 106 -5.74 0.29 -10.47
N THR A 107 -5.88 -0.80 -11.21
CA THR A 107 -5.53 -2.15 -10.76
C THR A 107 -4.22 -2.58 -11.41
N VAL A 108 -3.14 -2.74 -10.62
CA VAL A 108 -1.89 -3.36 -11.09
C VAL A 108 -2.12 -4.84 -11.38
N THR A 109 -1.62 -5.32 -12.52
CA THR A 109 -1.83 -6.68 -13.02
C THR A 109 -0.55 -7.48 -13.21
N ALA A 110 0.58 -6.83 -13.46
CA ALA A 110 1.86 -7.50 -13.66
C ALA A 110 3.04 -6.58 -13.37
N LEU A 111 4.16 -7.18 -12.96
CA LEU A 111 5.44 -6.53 -12.72
C LEU A 111 6.51 -7.20 -13.57
N ASP A 112 7.10 -6.44 -14.48
CA ASP A 112 8.26 -6.89 -15.27
C ASP A 112 9.52 -6.22 -14.71
N GLU A 113 10.37 -7.00 -14.05
CA GLU A 113 11.58 -6.49 -13.41
C GLU A 113 12.76 -6.52 -14.38
N GLU A 114 13.28 -5.33 -14.69
CA GLU A 114 14.46 -5.11 -15.49
C GLU A 114 15.67 -4.76 -14.61
N ASP A 115 16.86 -4.70 -15.20
CA ASP A 115 18.12 -4.42 -14.49
C ASP A 115 18.06 -3.14 -13.65
N THR A 116 17.36 -2.10 -14.10
CA THR A 116 17.37 -0.75 -13.48
C THR A 116 16.02 -0.26 -12.96
N GLN A 117 14.93 -0.96 -13.29
CA GLN A 117 13.57 -0.52 -13.01
C GLN A 117 12.60 -1.71 -13.00
N VAL A 118 11.36 -1.45 -12.60
CA VAL A 118 10.23 -2.33 -12.77
C VAL A 118 9.22 -1.64 -13.68
N VAL A 119 8.81 -2.34 -14.74
CA VAL A 119 7.72 -1.93 -15.62
C VAL A 119 6.42 -2.49 -15.05
N ILE A 120 5.51 -1.59 -14.70
CA ILE A 120 4.26 -1.90 -14.01
C ILE A 120 3.13 -1.86 -15.02
N SER A 121 2.39 -2.96 -15.08
CA SER A 121 1.21 -3.11 -15.91
C SER A 121 -0.05 -2.90 -15.07
N THR A 122 -1.01 -2.19 -15.63
CA THR A 122 -2.34 -1.98 -15.04
C THR A 122 -3.43 -2.53 -15.96
N TRP A 123 -4.68 -2.65 -15.47
CA TRP A 123 -5.83 -3.02 -16.30
C TRP A 123 -6.04 -2.07 -17.48
N GLU A 124 -5.82 -0.79 -17.25
CA GLU A 124 -5.98 0.26 -18.22
C GLU A 124 -4.76 1.18 -18.26
N GLY A 125 -4.55 1.81 -19.42
CA GLY A 125 -3.55 2.86 -19.57
C GLY A 125 -2.15 2.38 -20.01
N PRO A 126 -1.20 3.33 -20.11
CA PRO A 126 0.18 3.03 -20.48
C PRO A 126 0.91 2.29 -19.37
N LYS A 127 2.02 1.62 -19.73
CA LYS A 127 2.96 1.08 -18.74
C LYS A 127 3.51 2.20 -17.87
N LEU A 128 3.68 1.91 -16.59
CA LEU A 128 4.28 2.80 -15.59
C LEU A 128 5.66 2.26 -15.22
N HIS A 129 6.55 3.12 -14.75
CA HIS A 129 7.95 2.75 -14.51
C HIS A 129 8.40 3.22 -13.14
N ALA A 130 9.04 2.35 -12.35
CA ALA A 130 9.61 2.75 -11.07
C ALA A 130 10.95 2.05 -10.80
N ARG A 131 11.89 2.72 -10.12
CA ARG A 131 13.17 2.08 -9.73
C ARG A 131 12.98 0.95 -8.72
N THR A 132 11.98 1.09 -7.85
CA THR A 132 11.57 0.12 -6.83
C THR A 132 10.04 0.03 -6.76
N VAL A 133 9.50 -1.17 -6.55
CA VAL A 133 8.06 -1.38 -6.30
C VAL A 133 7.86 -1.93 -4.89
N VAL A 134 6.85 -1.41 -4.18
CA VAL A 134 6.41 -1.93 -2.89
C VAL A 134 4.97 -2.41 -3.00
N LEU A 135 4.75 -3.69 -2.73
CA LEU A 135 3.43 -4.30 -2.67
C LEU A 135 2.88 -4.19 -1.24
N ALA A 136 1.89 -3.33 -1.06
CA ALA A 136 1.13 -3.11 0.18
C ALA A 136 -0.34 -3.50 -0.01
N VAL A 137 -0.56 -4.64 -0.65
CA VAL A 137 -1.85 -5.06 -1.24
C VAL A 137 -2.83 -5.69 -0.25
N GLY A 138 -2.49 -5.83 1.03
CA GLY A 138 -3.43 -6.34 2.03
C GLY A 138 -3.92 -7.76 1.74
N ALA A 139 -5.21 -8.02 1.99
CA ALA A 139 -5.88 -9.32 1.78
C ALA A 139 -6.36 -9.56 0.32
N PHE A 140 -5.73 -8.91 -0.67
CA PHE A 140 -6.32 -8.83 -2.02
C PHE A 140 -5.72 -9.81 -3.05
N LEU A 141 -4.51 -10.35 -2.85
CA LEU A 141 -3.95 -11.35 -3.78
C LEU A 141 -4.81 -12.61 -3.77
N LYS A 142 -5.51 -12.90 -4.88
CA LYS A 142 -6.54 -13.95 -4.95
C LYS A 142 -7.51 -13.93 -3.75
N GLY A 143 -7.89 -12.72 -3.32
CA GLY A 143 -8.84 -12.51 -2.23
C GLY A 143 -10.19 -13.13 -2.55
N ARG A 144 -10.76 -13.86 -1.60
CA ARG A 144 -12.08 -14.49 -1.64
C ARG A 144 -12.81 -14.12 -0.36
N LEU A 145 -13.82 -13.28 -0.49
CA LEU A 145 -14.65 -12.82 0.61
C LEU A 145 -15.83 -13.78 0.77
N LEU A 146 -16.06 -14.26 1.99
CA LEU A 146 -17.12 -15.22 2.32
C LEU A 146 -18.11 -14.57 3.31
N ILE A 147 -19.39 -14.53 2.92
CA ILE A 147 -20.52 -14.13 3.77
C ILE A 147 -21.57 -15.23 3.72
N GLY A 148 -21.70 -15.98 4.81
CA GLY A 148 -22.55 -17.17 4.85
C GLY A 148 -22.14 -18.16 3.75
N ASP A 149 -23.07 -18.44 2.83
CA ASP A 149 -22.85 -19.35 1.70
C ASP A 149 -22.39 -18.63 0.41
N THR A 150 -22.22 -17.31 0.45
CA THR A 150 -21.79 -16.49 -0.70
C THR A 150 -20.29 -16.29 -0.67
N MET A 151 -19.65 -16.46 -1.83
CA MET A 151 -18.24 -16.15 -2.05
C MET A 151 -18.09 -15.14 -3.17
N GLU A 152 -17.32 -14.07 -2.95
CA GLU A 152 -17.01 -13.04 -3.93
C GLU A 152 -15.49 -12.95 -4.18
N ASP A 153 -15.09 -12.64 -5.43
CA ASP A 153 -13.70 -12.43 -5.83
C ASP A 153 -13.19 -11.05 -5.35
N ALA A 154 -13.11 -10.88 -4.04
CA ALA A 154 -12.87 -9.61 -3.37
C ALA A 154 -11.89 -9.75 -2.20
N GLY A 155 -11.00 -8.77 -2.05
CA GLY A 155 -10.12 -8.65 -0.86
C GLY A 155 -10.79 -7.93 0.30
N ARG A 156 -11.83 -7.15 0.00
CA ARG A 156 -12.69 -6.44 0.93
C ARG A 156 -14.04 -6.17 0.24
N LEU A 157 -15.09 -5.98 1.02
CA LEU A 157 -16.41 -5.66 0.48
C LEU A 157 -16.33 -4.50 -0.54
N SER A 158 -16.89 -4.72 -1.72
CA SER A 158 -16.91 -3.77 -2.84
C SER A 158 -15.57 -3.45 -3.52
N GLU A 159 -14.50 -4.21 -3.25
CA GLU A 159 -13.24 -4.09 -4.00
C GLU A 159 -12.74 -5.44 -4.50
N VAL A 160 -12.46 -5.47 -5.80
CA VAL A 160 -12.04 -6.65 -6.54
C VAL A 160 -10.64 -7.13 -6.11
N ALA A 161 -10.45 -8.45 -6.11
CA ALA A 161 -9.16 -9.05 -5.83
C ALA A 161 -8.09 -8.75 -6.90
N TYR A 162 -6.81 -8.78 -6.49
CA TYR A 162 -5.64 -8.76 -7.36
C TYR A 162 -5.37 -10.17 -7.92
N ASP A 163 -6.28 -10.68 -8.75
CA ASP A 163 -6.15 -12.02 -9.32
C ASP A 163 -5.00 -12.13 -10.32
N PHE A 164 -4.89 -11.17 -11.25
CA PHE A 164 -3.84 -11.17 -12.27
C PHE A 164 -2.45 -10.91 -11.68
N LEU A 165 -2.33 -9.98 -10.73
CA LEU A 165 -1.04 -9.73 -10.07
C LEU A 165 -0.57 -10.94 -9.25
N ALA A 166 -1.49 -11.68 -8.63
CA ALA A 166 -1.13 -12.92 -7.96
C ALA A 166 -0.64 -14.00 -8.95
N GLU A 167 -1.31 -14.14 -10.09
CA GLU A 167 -0.89 -15.05 -11.17
C GLU A 167 0.48 -14.67 -11.74
N ASP A 168 0.73 -13.38 -11.95
CA ASP A 168 2.02 -12.85 -12.40
C ASP A 168 3.15 -13.15 -11.41
N LEU A 169 2.94 -12.89 -10.11
CA LEU A 169 3.92 -13.23 -9.07
C LEU A 169 4.24 -14.73 -9.05
N ILE A 170 3.22 -15.59 -9.19
CA ILE A 170 3.39 -17.05 -9.27
C ILE A 170 4.18 -17.43 -10.54
N ALA A 171 3.89 -16.80 -11.67
CA ALA A 171 4.60 -17.02 -12.93
C ALA A 171 6.07 -16.59 -12.86
N SER A 172 6.37 -15.52 -12.11
CA SER A 172 7.74 -15.09 -11.77
C SER A 172 8.41 -15.97 -10.72
N GLY A 173 7.75 -17.04 -10.27
CA GLY A 173 8.30 -18.07 -9.39
C GLY A 173 8.25 -17.72 -7.91
N VAL A 174 7.47 -16.69 -7.52
CA VAL A 174 7.22 -16.36 -6.11
C VAL A 174 6.28 -17.40 -5.52
N TRP A 175 6.70 -18.08 -4.46
CA TRP A 175 5.85 -19.02 -3.75
C TRP A 175 4.84 -18.28 -2.86
N LEU A 176 3.55 -18.43 -3.17
CA LEU A 176 2.45 -17.91 -2.35
C LEU A 176 1.77 -19.03 -1.54
N ILE A 177 1.29 -18.70 -0.33
CA ILE A 177 0.55 -19.58 0.58
C ILE A 177 -0.77 -18.93 0.99
N GLY A 178 -1.73 -19.76 1.39
CA GLY A 178 -3.03 -19.30 1.86
C GLY A 178 -2.99 -18.67 3.25
N ALA A 179 -3.75 -17.61 3.43
CA ALA A 179 -4.05 -16.96 4.70
C ALA A 179 -5.56 -16.65 4.80
N GLU A 180 -6.05 -16.45 6.02
CA GLU A 180 -7.45 -16.15 6.29
C GLU A 180 -7.55 -15.07 7.36
N GLN A 181 -8.57 -14.21 7.22
CA GLN A 181 -8.90 -13.18 8.20
C GLN A 181 -10.40 -13.10 8.36
N THR A 182 -10.86 -12.99 9.60
CA THR A 182 -12.24 -12.63 9.93
C THR A 182 -12.36 -11.13 10.19
N ALA A 183 -13.30 -10.48 9.53
CA ALA A 183 -13.79 -9.16 9.90
C ALA A 183 -15.00 -9.30 10.82
N ALA A 184 -14.96 -8.59 11.96
CA ALA A 184 -16.06 -8.60 12.90
C ALA A 184 -17.30 -7.90 12.32
N ALA A 185 -18.49 -8.31 12.78
CA ALA A 185 -19.71 -7.60 12.47
C ALA A 185 -19.66 -6.19 13.08
N VAL A 186 -20.19 -5.21 12.34
CA VAL A 186 -20.37 -3.83 12.80
C VAL A 186 -21.84 -3.46 12.60
N ASP A 187 -22.29 -2.35 13.21
CA ASP A 187 -23.71 -1.96 13.10
C ASP A 187 -24.11 -1.79 11.63
N GLY A 188 -25.07 -2.60 11.18
CA GLY A 188 -25.53 -2.65 9.78
C GLY A 188 -24.74 -3.54 8.81
N ALA A 189 -23.66 -4.21 9.22
CA ALA A 189 -22.90 -5.12 8.36
C ALA A 189 -22.52 -6.44 9.05
N PRO A 190 -22.73 -7.61 8.40
CA PRO A 190 -22.39 -8.90 8.98
C PRO A 190 -20.88 -9.09 9.09
N ALA A 191 -20.46 -10.01 9.96
CA ALA A 191 -19.10 -10.53 9.93
C ALA A 191 -18.86 -11.27 8.61
N TYR A 192 -17.62 -11.25 8.14
CA TYR A 192 -17.21 -11.94 6.92
C TYR A 192 -15.78 -12.44 7.05
N ASP A 193 -15.48 -13.52 6.35
CA ASP A 193 -14.12 -14.04 6.25
C ASP A 193 -13.52 -13.65 4.90
N VAL A 194 -12.21 -13.47 4.86
CA VAL A 194 -11.45 -13.28 3.61
C VAL A 194 -10.32 -14.27 3.59
N ARG A 195 -10.31 -15.13 2.57
CA ARG A 195 -9.19 -16.01 2.25
C ARG A 195 -8.37 -15.39 1.13
N PHE A 196 -7.06 -15.38 1.27
CA PHE A 196 -6.18 -14.71 0.32
C PHE A 196 -4.80 -15.36 0.30
N LEU A 197 -3.94 -14.88 -0.58
CA LEU A 197 -2.57 -15.35 -0.71
C LEU A 197 -1.56 -14.36 -0.14
N THR A 198 -0.50 -14.89 0.47
CA THR A 198 0.67 -14.14 0.92
C THR A 198 1.95 -14.88 0.51
N PRO A 199 3.11 -14.22 0.41
CA PRO A 199 4.37 -14.93 0.21
C PRO A 199 4.63 -15.93 1.33
N ALA A 200 5.18 -17.09 0.99
CA ALA A 200 5.74 -17.96 2.01
C ALA A 200 6.85 -17.22 2.80
N PRO A 201 7.03 -17.48 4.10
CA PRO A 201 8.10 -16.85 4.88
C PRO A 201 9.50 -17.03 4.26
N GLY A 202 9.73 -18.17 3.59
CA GLY A 202 10.96 -18.46 2.86
C GLY A 202 11.19 -17.64 1.59
N GLU A 203 10.21 -16.88 1.11
CA GLU A 203 10.36 -15.95 -0.02
C GLU A 203 10.81 -14.56 0.41
N LEU A 204 10.80 -14.24 1.70
CA LEU A 204 11.06 -12.89 2.21
C LEU A 204 12.41 -12.75 2.92
N ASP A 205 13.21 -11.78 2.50
CA ASP A 205 14.46 -11.34 3.12
C ASP A 205 14.29 -9.89 3.61
N GLY A 206 13.92 -9.73 4.88
CA GLY A 206 13.36 -8.45 5.35
C GLY A 206 12.11 -8.12 4.55
N PHE A 207 12.01 -6.90 4.00
CA PHE A 207 10.91 -6.51 3.11
C PHE A 207 11.07 -7.00 1.67
N ARG A 208 12.23 -7.56 1.28
CA ARG A 208 12.51 -7.98 -0.09
C ARG A 208 11.96 -9.35 -0.42
N ILE A 209 11.43 -9.49 -1.63
CA ILE A 209 11.11 -10.79 -2.22
C ILE A 209 12.39 -11.36 -2.82
N ARG A 210 12.81 -12.55 -2.40
CA ARG A 210 14.10 -13.14 -2.81
C ARG A 210 14.25 -13.35 -4.31
N ARG A 211 13.14 -13.52 -5.03
CA ARG A 211 13.10 -13.71 -6.48
C ARG A 211 13.09 -12.41 -7.28
N LEU A 212 12.88 -11.26 -6.62
CA LEU A 212 12.71 -9.96 -7.27
C LEU A 212 13.54 -8.89 -6.54
N ASP A 213 14.59 -8.39 -7.19
CA ASP A 213 15.62 -7.56 -6.56
C ASP A 213 15.15 -6.14 -6.22
N ARG A 214 14.16 -5.63 -6.93
CA ARG A 214 13.57 -4.28 -6.85
C ARG A 214 12.14 -4.29 -6.34
N VAL A 215 11.58 -5.46 -6.00
CA VAL A 215 10.25 -5.58 -5.40
C VAL A 215 10.34 -5.84 -3.90
N ARG A 216 9.56 -5.08 -3.12
CA ARG A 216 9.39 -5.20 -1.67
C ARG A 216 7.93 -5.46 -1.33
N MET A 217 7.68 -5.99 -0.13
CA MET A 217 6.32 -6.20 0.40
C MET A 217 6.14 -5.50 1.75
N LEU A 218 4.91 -5.16 2.08
CA LEU A 218 4.55 -4.45 3.32
C LEU A 218 3.15 -4.88 3.81
N GLY A 219 2.91 -4.75 5.12
CA GLY A 219 1.59 -5.01 5.71
C GLY A 219 1.27 -6.51 5.75
N ARG A 220 0.04 -6.89 5.35
CA ARG A 220 -0.44 -8.29 5.43
C ARG A 220 0.36 -9.28 4.58
N CYS A 221 1.17 -8.78 3.66
CA CYS A 221 2.11 -9.59 2.90
C CYS A 221 3.34 -10.03 3.71
N MET A 222 3.56 -9.44 4.89
CA MET A 222 4.67 -9.75 5.79
C MET A 222 4.22 -10.69 6.91
N PRO A 223 5.08 -11.60 7.40
CA PRO A 223 4.77 -12.42 8.58
C PRO A 223 4.67 -11.56 9.84
N GLY A 224 3.84 -11.97 10.79
CA GLY A 224 3.65 -11.30 12.08
C GLY A 224 2.24 -10.77 12.29
N GLU A 225 2.05 -9.99 13.36
CA GLU A 225 0.78 -9.33 13.66
C GLU A 225 0.65 -8.01 12.90
N HIS A 226 -0.56 -7.70 12.44
CA HIS A 226 -0.87 -6.50 11.65
C HIS A 226 -1.80 -5.55 12.42
N THR A 227 -1.30 -4.97 13.52
CA THR A 227 -1.98 -3.88 14.24
C THR A 227 -1.77 -2.54 13.52
N TYR A 228 -2.40 -1.45 14.00
CA TYR A 228 -2.06 -0.12 13.46
C TYR A 228 -0.60 0.21 13.76
N GLY A 229 -0.17 0.00 15.01
CA GLY A 229 1.20 0.23 15.44
C GLY A 229 2.23 -0.52 14.61
N SER A 230 2.09 -1.85 14.45
CA SER A 230 3.10 -2.67 13.77
C SER A 230 3.23 -2.32 12.29
N VAL A 231 2.11 -2.15 11.57
CA VAL A 231 2.12 -1.84 10.13
C VAL A 231 2.72 -0.46 9.85
N LEU A 232 2.43 0.54 10.68
CA LEU A 232 2.97 1.89 10.51
C LEU A 232 4.46 1.97 10.90
N GLN A 233 4.89 1.21 11.90
CA GLN A 233 6.32 1.07 12.22
C GLN A 233 7.09 0.36 11.10
N ASP A 234 6.53 -0.69 10.52
CA ASP A 234 7.12 -1.39 9.37
C ASP A 234 7.26 -0.46 8.17
N ALA A 235 6.23 0.35 7.87
CA ALA A 235 6.30 1.36 6.82
C ALA A 235 7.41 2.39 7.09
N ALA A 236 7.60 2.80 8.35
CA ALA A 236 8.70 3.68 8.74
C ALA A 236 10.09 3.04 8.57
N ARG A 237 10.25 1.75 8.92
CA ARG A 237 11.50 1.01 8.73
C ARG A 237 11.83 0.85 7.25
N LEU A 238 10.85 0.46 6.44
CA LEU A 238 11.04 0.33 5.00
C LEU A 238 11.38 1.67 4.34
N ALA A 239 10.72 2.76 4.76
CA ALA A 239 11.09 4.10 4.27
C ALA A 239 12.56 4.43 4.58
N ALA A 240 13.04 4.13 5.78
CA ALA A 240 14.44 4.36 6.15
C ALA A 240 15.42 3.50 5.32
N GLU A 241 15.08 2.24 5.05
CA GLU A 241 15.87 1.34 4.19
C GLU A 241 15.99 1.89 2.76
N LEU A 242 14.85 2.27 2.15
CA LEU A 242 14.82 2.78 0.78
C LEU A 242 15.57 4.11 0.64
N LEU A 243 15.51 4.98 1.65
CA LEU A 243 16.25 6.25 1.66
C LEU A 243 17.75 6.05 1.91
N GLY A 244 18.14 5.06 2.70
CA GLY A 244 19.55 4.75 2.98
C GLY A 244 20.31 4.21 1.77
N ASN A 245 19.64 3.45 0.92
CA ASN A 245 20.23 2.86 -0.30
C ASN A 245 20.55 3.90 -1.38
N GLY A 246 19.92 5.08 -1.36
CA GLY A 246 20.16 6.15 -2.34
C GLY A 246 21.52 6.86 -2.21
N THR A 247 22.28 6.62 -1.14
CA THR A 247 23.56 7.31 -0.88
C THR A 247 24.80 6.58 -1.42
N GLN A 248 24.66 5.35 -1.95
CA GLN A 248 25.82 4.54 -2.37
C GLN A 248 26.07 4.50 -3.89
N GLU A 249 25.16 4.98 -4.74
CA GLU A 249 25.31 4.91 -6.20
C GLU A 249 25.94 6.16 -6.87
N GLU A 250 26.21 7.25 -6.15
CA GLU A 250 26.84 8.48 -6.73
C GLU A 250 28.36 8.56 -6.56
N SER A 251 29.03 7.49 -6.11
CA SER A 251 30.48 7.51 -5.85
C SER A 251 31.28 6.38 -6.51
N LEU A 252 31.02 6.13 -7.79
CA LEU A 252 31.90 5.35 -8.68
C LEU A 252 32.09 6.05 -10.04
#